data_AF-A0A9Q1HHP0-F1
#
_entry.id   AF-A0A9Q1HHP0-F1
#
_cell.length_a   1.000
_cell.length_b   1.000
_cell.length_c   1.000
_cell.angle_alpha   90.00
_cell.angle_beta   90.00
_cell.angle_gamma   90.00
#
_symmetry.space_group_name_H-M   'P 1'
#
loop_
_entity.id
_entity.type
_entity.pdbx_description
1 polymer ?
#
loop_
_entity_poly.entity_id
_entity_poly.type
_entity_poly.pdbx_seq_one_letter_code
_entity_poly.pdbx_strand_id
1 'polypeptide(L)'
;MGFLTTLSTNYKGFQNAAARLVLYVTLTPKFCHISPVLHDLHLLPVLHRIHFKVILLVFKVLNGMAPDYLSCLLSKREGFKYQLHSVSSIHLIVPQFLTSFGERAFAVAGP
;
A
#
# COMPACT_ATOMS: atom_id res chain seq x y z
N MET A 1 -11.76 6.43 -14.41
CA MET A 1 -10.75 7.45 -14.07
C MET A 1 -11.14 8.40 -12.90
N GLY A 2 -12.40 8.50 -12.46
CA GLY A 2 -12.80 9.48 -11.43
C GLY A 2 -12.72 9.07 -9.94
N PHE A 3 -12.62 7.77 -9.62
CA PHE A 3 -12.69 7.32 -8.21
C PHE A 3 -11.36 7.46 -7.44
N LEU A 4 -10.22 7.30 -8.10
CA LEU A 4 -8.91 7.44 -7.44
C LEU A 4 -8.57 8.90 -7.16
N THR A 5 -9.00 9.81 -8.03
CA THR A 5 -8.77 11.24 -7.86
C THR A 5 -9.59 11.82 -6.72
N THR A 6 -10.86 11.41 -6.56
CA THR A 6 -11.73 11.87 -5.46
C THR A 6 -11.27 11.36 -4.09
N LEU A 7 -10.85 10.09 -3.99
CA LEU A 7 -10.29 9.57 -2.73
C LEU A 7 -8.98 10.28 -2.36
N SER A 8 -8.13 10.56 -3.36
CA SER A 8 -6.88 11.28 -3.17
C SER A 8 -7.10 12.73 -2.71
N THR A 9 -8.05 13.45 -3.32
CA THR A 9 -8.36 14.85 -2.96
C THR A 9 -8.99 14.97 -1.58
N ASN A 10 -9.95 14.10 -1.24
CA ASN A 10 -10.60 14.09 0.06
C ASN A 10 -9.58 13.81 1.20
N TYR A 11 -8.65 12.89 0.97
CA TYR A 11 -7.60 12.58 1.94
C TYR A 11 -6.63 13.76 2.15
N LYS A 12 -6.24 14.45 1.08
CA LYS A 12 -5.37 15.64 1.16
C LYS A 12 -6.05 16.77 1.95
N GLY A 13 -7.37 16.93 1.78
CA GLY A 13 -8.19 17.85 2.59
C GLY A 13 -8.16 17.50 4.08
N PHE A 14 -8.34 16.22 4.43
CA PHE A 14 -8.28 15.75 5.81
C PHE A 14 -6.89 15.96 6.45
N GLN A 15 -5.80 15.63 5.74
CA GLN A 15 -4.44 15.88 6.23
C GLN A 15 -4.17 17.36 6.48
N ASN A 16 -4.61 18.23 5.56
CA ASN A 16 -4.46 19.67 5.71
C ASN A 16 -5.27 20.19 6.92
N ALA A 17 -6.48 19.66 7.15
CA ALA A 17 -7.29 20.00 8.32
C ALA A 17 -6.62 19.55 9.64
N ALA A 18 -6.08 18.34 9.69
CA ALA A 18 -5.36 17.82 10.85
C ALA A 18 -4.09 18.63 11.15
N ALA A 19 -3.28 18.96 10.13
CA ALA A 19 -2.10 19.80 10.27
C ALA A 19 -2.44 21.19 10.80
N ARG A 20 -3.56 21.79 10.34
CA ARG A 20 -4.05 23.08 10.85
C ARG A 20 -4.55 23.01 12.29
N LEU A 21 -5.14 21.89 12.70
CA LEU A 21 -5.58 21.68 14.09
C LEU A 21 -4.37 21.63 15.02
N VAL A 22 -3.33 20.86 14.66
CA VAL A 22 -2.07 20.81 15.41
C VAL A 22 -1.45 22.20 15.50
N LEU A 23 -1.36 22.94 14.38
CA LEU A 23 -0.87 24.32 14.33
C LEU A 23 -1.62 25.26 15.29
N TYR A 24 -2.94 25.08 15.41
CA TYR A 24 -3.79 25.88 16.29
C TYR A 24 -3.55 25.58 17.77
N VAL A 25 -3.31 24.30 18.09
CA VAL A 25 -2.99 23.84 19.45
C VAL A 25 -1.56 24.24 19.86
N THR A 26 -0.61 24.30 18.92
CA THR A 26 0.79 24.66 19.18
C THR A 26 1.09 26.16 19.10
N LEU A 27 0.08 27.03 18.93
CA LEU A 27 0.20 28.50 18.83
C LEU A 27 1.17 29.00 17.73
N THR A 28 1.48 28.17 16.75
CA THR A 28 2.32 28.54 15.61
C THR A 28 1.62 29.55 14.69
N PRO A 29 2.35 30.47 14.02
CA PRO A 29 1.76 31.56 13.25
C PRO A 29 0.78 31.08 12.17
N LYS A 30 -0.38 31.74 12.07
CA LYS A 30 -1.50 31.38 11.15
C LYS A 30 -1.12 31.34 9.66
N PHE A 31 0.01 31.93 9.28
CA PHE A 31 0.51 32.04 7.90
C PHE A 31 1.76 31.20 7.63
N CYS A 32 2.12 30.28 8.53
CA CYS A 32 3.20 29.33 8.25
C CYS A 32 2.81 28.40 7.10
N HIS A 33 3.78 28.09 6.24
CA HIS A 33 3.57 27.15 5.16
C HIS A 33 3.21 25.78 5.74
N ILE A 34 2.22 25.08 5.16
CA ILE A 34 1.76 23.76 5.62
C ILE A 34 2.80 22.65 5.36
N SER A 35 3.71 22.87 4.42
CA SER A 35 4.74 21.90 4.00
C SER A 35 5.72 21.48 5.11
N PRO A 36 6.30 22.41 5.92
CA PRO A 36 7.15 22.01 7.05
C PRO A 36 6.39 21.22 8.13
N VAL A 37 5.13 21.57 8.43
CA VAL A 37 4.32 20.84 9.43
C VAL A 37 4.02 19.40 8.96
N LEU A 38 3.77 19.20 7.66
CA LEU A 38 3.61 17.87 7.08
C LEU A 38 4.90 17.04 7.05
N HIS A 39 6.07 17.67 7.13
CA HIS A 39 7.35 16.99 7.20
C HIS A 39 7.65 16.56 8.64
N ASP A 40 7.43 17.45 9.62
CA ASP A 40 7.61 17.16 11.05
C ASP A 40 6.62 16.10 11.55
N LEU A 41 5.39 16.17 11.04
CA LEU A 41 4.40 15.12 11.18
C LEU A 41 4.78 14.02 10.19
N HIS A 42 5.66 13.09 10.59
CA HIS A 42 6.24 11.93 9.87
C HIS A 42 5.25 10.99 9.09
N LEU A 43 4.08 11.46 8.67
CA LEU A 43 3.08 10.72 7.92
C LEU A 43 3.60 10.45 6.52
N LEU A 44 3.96 9.19 6.27
CA LEU A 44 4.12 8.67 4.92
C LEU A 44 2.87 9.03 4.08
N PRO A 45 3.02 9.52 2.84
CA PRO A 45 1.90 9.77 1.95
C PRO A 45 1.03 8.51 1.82
N VAL A 46 -0.30 8.63 1.81
CA VAL A 46 -1.19 7.47 1.95
C VAL A 46 -0.95 6.37 0.92
N LEU A 47 -0.57 6.73 -0.30
CA LEU A 47 -0.20 5.75 -1.32
C LEU A 47 0.96 4.86 -0.85
N HIS A 48 2.00 5.46 -0.28
CA HIS A 48 3.14 4.71 0.27
C HIS A 48 2.71 3.82 1.45
N ARG A 49 1.77 4.27 2.29
CA ARG A 49 1.23 3.44 3.39
C ARG A 49 0.44 2.24 2.87
N ILE A 50 -0.32 2.41 1.79
CA ILE A 50 -1.07 1.33 1.14
C ILE A 50 -0.07 0.31 0.57
N HIS A 51 0.91 0.75 -0.22
CA HIS A 51 1.94 -0.14 -0.77
C HIS A 51 2.73 -0.86 0.33
N PHE A 52 3.15 -0.14 1.37
CA PHE A 52 3.87 -0.72 2.50
C PHE A 52 3.06 -1.81 3.21
N LYS A 53 1.76 -1.58 3.44
CA LYS A 53 0.87 -2.60 4.03
C LYS A 53 0.72 -3.81 3.12
N VAL A 54 0.55 -3.61 1.82
CA VAL A 54 0.42 -4.70 0.85
C VAL A 54 1.68 -5.56 0.83
N ILE A 55 2.86 -4.94 0.73
CA ILE A 55 4.16 -5.63 0.75
C ILE A 55 4.36 -6.40 2.06
N LEU A 56 4.05 -5.79 3.21
CA LEU A 56 4.12 -6.47 4.51
C LEU A 56 3.21 -7.69 4.59
N LEU A 57 2.02 -7.60 4.01
CA LEU A 57 1.05 -8.70 4.01
C LEU A 57 1.54 -9.86 3.15
N VAL A 58 2.08 -9.56 1.96
CA VAL A 58 2.75 -10.54 1.09
C VAL A 58 3.94 -11.19 1.80
N PHE A 59 4.79 -10.39 2.45
CA PHE A 59 5.92 -10.92 3.23
C PHE A 59 5.46 -11.88 4.34
N LYS A 60 4.40 -11.53 5.07
CA LYS A 60 3.85 -12.41 6.12
C LYS A 60 3.31 -13.71 5.54
N VAL A 61 2.64 -13.67 4.38
CA VAL A 61 2.16 -14.86 3.68
C VAL A 61 3.33 -15.74 3.25
N LEU A 62 4.38 -15.15 2.67
CA LEU A 62 5.57 -15.88 2.21
C LEU A 62 6.33 -16.57 3.34
N ASN A 63 6.31 -16.00 4.55
CA ASN A 63 6.95 -16.57 5.74
C ASN A 63 6.02 -17.46 6.59
N GLY A 64 4.80 -17.76 6.13
CA GLY A 64 3.86 -18.61 6.88
C GLY A 64 3.30 -17.99 8.17
N MET A 65 3.39 -16.66 8.31
CA MET A 65 2.87 -15.92 9.48
C MET A 65 1.49 -15.29 9.21
N ALA A 66 0.89 -15.55 8.04
CA ALA A 66 -0.43 -15.05 7.69
C ALA A 66 -1.50 -16.14 7.87
N PRO A 67 -2.74 -15.76 8.17
CA PRO A 67 -3.90 -16.66 8.15
C PRO A 67 -4.08 -17.41 6.82
N ASP A 68 -4.64 -18.63 6.89
CA ASP A 68 -4.83 -19.52 5.72
C ASP A 68 -5.65 -18.90 4.59
N TYR A 69 -6.63 -18.05 4.91
CA TYR A 69 -7.43 -17.39 3.88
C TYR A 69 -6.62 -16.41 3.03
N LEU A 70 -5.50 -15.87 3.52
CA LEU A 70 -4.60 -15.00 2.77
C LEU A 70 -3.57 -15.78 1.97
N SER A 71 -3.10 -16.91 2.48
CA SER A 71 -2.20 -17.80 1.75
C SER A 71 -2.89 -18.42 0.54
N CYS A 72 -4.17 -18.78 0.65
CA CYS A 72 -4.98 -19.28 -0.46
C CYS A 72 -5.19 -18.27 -1.60
N LEU A 73 -4.99 -16.97 -1.36
CA LEU A 73 -5.12 -15.93 -2.39
C LEU A 73 -3.84 -15.70 -3.19
N LEU A 74 -2.68 -16.16 -2.68
CA LEU A 74 -1.39 -15.98 -3.33
C LEU A 74 -0.86 -17.33 -3.82
N SER A 75 -0.92 -17.56 -5.12
CA SER A 75 -0.35 -18.75 -5.74
C SER A 75 1.15 -18.58 -5.95
N LYS A 76 1.97 -19.32 -5.20
CA LYS A 76 3.41 -19.41 -5.46
C LYS A 76 3.63 -20.26 -6.71
N ARG A 77 4.46 -19.79 -7.63
CA ARG A 77 4.94 -20.64 -8.73
C ARG A 77 5.82 -21.73 -8.11
N GLU A 78 5.35 -22.97 -8.15
CA GLU A 78 6.19 -24.09 -7.76
C GLU A 78 7.39 -24.19 -8.70
N GLY A 79 8.55 -24.48 -8.12
CA GLY A 79 9.81 -24.56 -8.86
C GLY A 79 9.71 -25.56 -10.01
N PHE A 80 10.34 -25.23 -11.13
CA PHE A 80 10.48 -26.17 -12.23
C PHE A 80 11.21 -27.44 -11.74
N LYS A 81 10.89 -28.60 -12.31
CA LYS A 81 11.50 -29.92 -11.97
C LYS A 81 13.02 -29.98 -12.14
N TYR A 82 13.63 -28.93 -12.70
CA TYR A 82 15.05 -28.81 -13.00
C TYR A 82 15.62 -27.59 -12.26
N GLN A 83 16.80 -27.74 -11.66
CA GLN A 83 17.52 -26.65 -10.99
C GLN A 83 18.07 -25.65 -12.01
N LEU A 84 17.25 -24.67 -12.38
CA LEU A 84 17.69 -23.48 -13.11
C LEU A 84 18.06 -22.39 -12.11
N HIS A 85 19.04 -21.54 -12.44
CA HIS A 85 19.45 -20.41 -11.57
C HIS A 85 18.30 -19.44 -11.22
N SER A 86 17.17 -19.48 -11.94
CA SER A 86 15.95 -18.72 -11.64
C SER A 86 15.07 -19.34 -10.56
N VAL A 87 15.35 -20.56 -10.11
CA VAL A 87 14.55 -21.33 -9.13
C VAL A 87 14.73 -20.84 -7.69
N SER A 88 15.83 -20.17 -7.36
CA SER A 88 16.05 -19.58 -6.03
C SER A 88 15.18 -18.34 -5.76
N SER A 89 14.52 -17.80 -6.78
CA SER A 89 13.70 -16.60 -6.68
C SER A 89 12.24 -16.96 -6.44
N ILE A 90 11.66 -16.49 -5.33
CA ILE A 90 10.23 -16.64 -5.05
C ILE A 90 9.46 -15.83 -6.09
N HIS A 91 8.72 -16.52 -6.97
CA HIS A 91 7.88 -15.88 -7.98
C HIS A 91 6.41 -16.16 -7.69
N LEU A 92 5.61 -15.09 -7.55
CA LEU A 92 4.17 -15.18 -7.34
C LEU A 92 3.46 -15.13 -8.70
N ILE A 93 2.39 -15.92 -8.84
CA ILE A 93 1.58 -15.94 -10.07
C ILE A 93 0.54 -14.83 -9.97
N VAL A 94 0.55 -13.92 -10.95
CA VAL A 94 -0.47 -12.86 -11.08
C VAL A 94 -1.63 -13.40 -11.93
N PRO A 95 -2.86 -13.54 -11.38
CA PRO A 95 -4.02 -13.93 -12.17
C PRO A 95 -4.48 -12.78 -13.06
N GLN A 96 -4.93 -13.09 -14.28
CA GLN A 96 -5.54 -12.10 -15.17
C GLN A 96 -7.04 -11.99 -14.89
N PHE A 97 -7.54 -10.75 -14.81
CA PHE A 97 -8.95 -10.46 -14.63
C PHE A 97 -9.45 -9.58 -15.77
N LEU A 98 -10.68 -9.84 -16.22
CA LEU A 98 -11.34 -9.04 -17.27
C LEU A 98 -12.06 -7.81 -16.70
N THR A 99 -12.14 -7.70 -15.37
CA THR A 99 -12.85 -6.61 -14.70
C THR A 99 -11.87 -5.72 -13.95
N SER A 100 -12.10 -4.41 -14.02
CA SER A 100 -11.32 -3.40 -13.28
C SER A 100 -11.39 -3.57 -11.75
N PHE A 101 -12.44 -4.25 -11.26
CA PHE A 101 -12.53 -4.62 -9.85
C PHE A 101 -11.56 -5.77 -9.50
N GLY A 102 -11.46 -6.79 -10.36
CA GLY A 102 -10.55 -7.91 -10.19
C GLY A 102 -9.07 -7.51 -10.22
N GLU A 103 -8.70 -6.50 -11.04
CA GLU A 103 -7.35 -5.94 -11.07
C GLU A 103 -6.90 -5.32 -9.74
N ARG A 104 -7.85 -4.98 -8.85
CA ARG A 104 -7.57 -4.41 -7.52
C ARG A 104 -7.52 -5.48 -6.43
N ALA A 105 -7.70 -6.75 -6.78
CA ALA A 105 -7.64 -7.85 -5.83
C ALA A 105 -6.22 -8.01 -5.24
N PHE A 106 -6.16 -8.54 -4.03
CA PHE A 106 -4.88 -8.78 -3.34
C PHE A 106 -3.94 -9.69 -4.14
N ALA A 107 -4.50 -10.66 -4.88
CA ALA A 107 -3.75 -11.57 -5.77
C ALA A 107 -3.06 -10.86 -6.94
N VAL A 108 -3.48 -9.64 -7.30
CA VAL A 108 -2.93 -8.84 -8.39
C VAL A 108 -2.06 -7.70 -7.89
N ALA A 109 -2.49 -7.01 -6.82
CA ALA A 109 -1.81 -5.84 -6.29
C ALA A 109 -0.63 -6.17 -5.34
N GLY A 110 -0.61 -7.39 -4.81
CA GLY A 110 0.41 -7.94 -3.93
C GLY A 110 1.73 -8.33 -4.61
N PRO A 111 1.71 -9.21 -5.63
CA PRO A 111 2.91 -9.66 -6.32
C PRO A 111 3.62 -8.54 -7.08
#